data_AF-A0A9D8DIT9-F1
#
_entry.id   AF-A0A9D8DIT9-F1
#
_cell.length_a   1.000
_cell.length_b   1.000
_cell.length_c   1.000
_cell.angle_alpha   90.00
_cell.angle_beta   90.00
_cell.angle_gamma   90.00
#
_symmetry.space_group_name_H-M   'P 1'
#
loop_
_entity.id
_entity.type
_entity.pdbx_description
1 polymer ?
#
loop_
_entity_poly.entity_id
_entity_poly.type
_entity_poly.pdbx_seq_one_letter_code
_entity_poly.pdbx_strand_id
1 'polypeptide(L)'
;MAGELIALARRGKGQAPPPWVVFEALTDPFGQQRQWFDLQSTESAPEVLDSHRPSRVVWSSIWSDRPDLRIEFTIETNGSGSALT
;
A
#
# COMPACT_ATOMS: atom_id res chain seq x y z
N MET A 1 -16.45 4.67 -18.74
CA MET A 1 -15.28 4.00 -19.33
C MET A 1 -14.18 4.06 -18.31
N ALA A 2 -13.63 2.93 -17.87
CA ALA A 2 -12.45 2.95 -17.00
C ALA A 2 -11.27 3.43 -17.85
N GLY A 3 -10.67 4.56 -17.50
CA GLY A 3 -9.42 5.00 -18.11
C GLY A 3 -8.33 3.97 -17.83
N GLU A 4 -7.43 3.78 -18.78
CA GLU A 4 -6.23 2.96 -18.60
C GLU A 4 -5.36 3.58 -17.51
N LEU A 5 -4.98 2.78 -16.50
CA LEU A 5 -4.03 3.22 -15.47
C LEU A 5 -2.62 3.16 -16.02
N ILE A 6 -1.88 4.25 -15.91
CA ILE A 6 -0.46 4.33 -16.30
C ILE A 6 0.39 4.43 -15.04
N ALA A 7 1.44 3.63 -14.96
CA ALA A 7 2.38 3.69 -13.85
C ALA A 7 3.23 4.98 -13.95
N LEU A 8 3.12 5.86 -12.94
CA LEU A 8 3.91 7.09 -12.85
C LEU A 8 5.28 6.86 -12.19
N ALA A 9 5.35 5.90 -11.27
CA ALA A 9 6.57 5.52 -10.57
C ALA A 9 6.45 4.08 -10.04
N ARG A 10 7.60 3.43 -9.79
CA ARG A 10 7.69 2.10 -9.18
C ARG A 10 8.92 2.05 -8.28
N ARG A 11 8.79 1.48 -7.08
CA ARG A 11 9.91 1.26 -6.15
C ARG A 11 9.74 -0.07 -5.43
N GLY A 12 10.84 -0.76 -5.15
CA GLY A 12 10.82 -2.02 -4.43
C GLY A 12 11.67 -1.96 -3.16
N LYS A 13 11.23 -2.65 -2.11
CA LYS A 13 12.00 -2.83 -0.87
C LYS A 13 11.71 -4.17 -0.21
N GLY A 14 12.76 -4.83 0.28
CA GLY A 14 12.64 -6.00 1.13
C GLY A 14 12.12 -5.63 2.52
N GLN A 15 11.26 -6.48 3.06
CA GLN A 15 10.67 -6.37 4.39
C GLN A 15 11.03 -7.63 5.18
N ALA A 16 11.46 -7.45 6.43
CA ALA A 16 11.76 -8.58 7.30
C ALA A 16 10.52 -9.45 7.63
N PRO A 17 9.31 -8.88 7.82
CA PRO A 17 8.12 -9.68 8.07
C PRO A 17 7.66 -10.51 6.87
N PRO A 18 6.94 -11.63 7.11
CA PRO A 18 6.33 -12.41 6.04
C PRO A 18 5.18 -11.65 5.36
N PRO A 19 4.79 -12.04 4.13
CA PRO A 19 3.80 -11.31 3.33
C PRO A 19 2.48 -10.98 4.04
N TRP A 20 1.93 -11.91 4.83
CA TRP A 20 0.64 -11.69 5.50
C TRP A 20 0.69 -10.60 6.57
N VAL A 21 1.84 -10.43 7.25
CA VAL A 21 2.03 -9.35 8.23
C VAL A 21 2.12 -8.01 7.52
N VAL A 22 2.81 -7.95 6.38
CA VAL A 22 2.88 -6.72 5.56
C VAL A 22 1.50 -6.37 5.00
N PHE A 23 0.76 -7.37 4.51
CA PHE A 23 -0.62 -7.20 4.04
C PHE A 23 -1.52 -6.59 5.13
N GLU A 24 -1.52 -7.18 6.34
CA GLU A 24 -2.32 -6.69 7.46
C GLU A 24 -1.97 -5.24 7.83
N ALA A 25 -0.68 -4.91 7.87
CA ALA A 25 -0.20 -3.55 8.13
C ALA A 25 -0.65 -2.55 7.03
N LEU A 26 -0.71 -2.97 5.77
CA LEU A 26 -1.18 -2.14 4.67
C LEU A 26 -2.70 -1.98 4.63
N THR A 27 -3.47 -2.96 5.13
CA THR A 27 -4.94 -2.85 5.21
C THR A 27 -5.42 -2.03 6.39
N ASP A 28 -4.60 -1.86 7.43
CA ASP A 28 -4.90 -1.04 8.61
C ASP A 28 -3.69 -0.17 9.01
N PRO A 29 -3.37 0.88 8.22
CA PRO A 29 -2.16 1.69 8.42
C PRO A 29 -2.17 2.53 9.71
N PHE A 30 -3.35 2.73 10.31
CA PHE A 30 -3.56 3.49 11.55
C PHE A 30 -3.97 2.59 12.73
N GLY A 31 -3.82 1.27 12.57
CA GLY A 31 -4.32 0.28 13.53
C GLY A 31 -3.71 0.42 14.92
N GLN A 32 -4.51 0.14 15.95
CA GLN A 32 -4.10 0.23 17.36
C GLN A 32 -2.87 -0.61 17.70
N GLN A 33 -2.68 -1.73 16.99
CA GLN A 33 -1.55 -2.62 17.21
C GLN A 33 -0.24 -2.03 16.64
N ARG A 34 -0.32 -1.26 15.55
CA ARG A 34 0.83 -0.67 14.83
C ARG A 34 0.40 0.55 14.01
N GLN A 35 0.45 1.74 14.59
CA GLN A 35 0.45 2.98 13.82
C GLN A 35 1.84 3.18 13.23
N TRP A 36 2.01 2.87 11.96
CA TRP A 36 3.29 3.02 11.25
C TRP A 36 3.23 4.08 10.14
N PHE A 37 2.03 4.50 9.75
CA PHE A 37 1.82 5.51 8.73
C PHE A 37 1.51 6.87 9.38
N ASP A 38 2.44 7.82 9.23
CA ASP A 38 2.32 9.18 9.73
C ASP A 38 1.83 10.11 8.61
N LEU A 39 0.58 10.55 8.72
CA LEU A 39 -0.05 11.41 7.73
C LEU A 39 0.51 12.83 7.81
N GLN A 40 1.03 13.34 6.69
CA GLN A 40 1.48 14.74 6.61
C GLN A 40 0.32 15.72 6.43
N SER A 41 0.54 17.01 6.71
CA SER A 41 -0.53 18.03 6.67
C SER A 41 -1.20 18.24 5.31
N THR A 42 -0.54 17.86 4.22
CA THR A 42 -1.08 17.93 2.85
C THR A 42 -1.63 16.60 2.36
N GLU A 43 -1.51 15.55 3.16
CA GLU A 43 -1.93 14.20 2.82
C GLU A 43 -3.31 13.87 3.39
N SER A 44 -3.99 12.94 2.73
CA SER A 44 -5.26 12.34 3.16
C SER A 44 -5.05 10.87 3.52
N ALA A 45 -5.78 10.38 4.53
CA ALA A 45 -5.73 8.98 4.92
C ALA A 45 -6.16 8.10 3.73
N PRO A 46 -5.39 7.05 3.39
CA PRO A 46 -5.76 6.16 2.29
C PRO A 46 -6.97 5.29 2.66
N GLU A 47 -7.85 5.08 1.68
CA GLU A 47 -8.86 4.03 1.68
C GLU A 47 -8.35 2.80 0.93
N VAL A 48 -8.65 1.60 1.40
CA VAL A 48 -8.37 0.35 0.66
C VAL A 48 -9.44 0.18 -0.42
N LEU A 49 -9.06 0.41 -1.67
CA LEU A 49 -9.96 0.31 -2.83
C LEU A 49 -10.14 -1.13 -3.30
N ASP A 50 -9.09 -1.94 -3.19
CA ASP A 50 -9.07 -3.35 -3.58
C ASP A 50 -7.97 -4.09 -2.81
N SER A 51 -8.15 -5.39 -2.58
CA SER A 51 -7.13 -6.20 -1.91
C SER A 51 -7.25 -7.68 -2.25
N HIS A 52 -6.11 -8.37 -2.32
CA HIS A 52 -6.02 -9.81 -2.49
C HIS A 52 -4.99 -10.37 -1.52
N ARG A 53 -5.45 -11.02 -0.44
CA ARG A 53 -4.57 -11.50 0.63
C ARG A 53 -3.71 -12.69 0.17
N PRO A 54 -2.42 -12.75 0.51
CA PRO A 54 -1.58 -11.73 1.14
C PRO A 54 -0.75 -10.91 0.14
N SER A 55 -1.12 -10.92 -1.15
CA SER A 55 -0.23 -10.55 -2.25
C SER A 55 -0.43 -9.15 -2.82
N ARG A 56 -1.56 -8.48 -2.55
CA ARG A 56 -1.86 -7.18 -3.15
C ARG A 56 -2.77 -6.31 -2.30
N VAL A 57 -2.47 -5.02 -2.24
CA VAL A 57 -3.35 -3.99 -1.66
C VAL A 57 -3.33 -2.77 -2.59
N VAL A 58 -4.49 -2.18 -2.84
CA VAL A 58 -4.61 -0.92 -3.60
C VAL A 58 -5.19 0.14 -2.67
N TRP A 59 -4.43 1.21 -2.48
CA TRP A 59 -4.90 2.40 -1.79
C TRP A 59 -5.44 3.45 -2.77
N SER A 60 -6.38 4.25 -2.28
CA SER A 60 -6.69 5.57 -2.86
C SER A 60 -5.46 6.48 -2.82
N SER A 61 -5.52 7.60 -3.53
CA SER A 61 -4.50 8.63 -3.40
C SER A 61 -4.39 9.10 -1.95
N ILE A 62 -3.15 9.34 -1.51
CA ILE A 62 -2.86 10.05 -0.26
C ILE A 62 -2.65 11.56 -0.51
N TRP A 63 -2.56 12.01 -1.77
CA TRP A 63 -2.29 13.40 -2.11
C TRP A 63 -3.58 14.14 -2.40
N SER A 64 -3.88 15.14 -1.58
CA SER A 64 -5.16 15.88 -1.64
C SER A 64 -5.34 16.67 -2.95
N ASP A 65 -4.24 17.10 -3.58
CA ASP A 65 -4.24 17.81 -4.87
C ASP A 65 -4.28 16.87 -6.09
N ARG A 66 -4.13 15.55 -5.87
CA ARG A 66 -4.15 14.50 -6.90
C ARG A 66 -5.05 13.33 -6.48
N PRO A 67 -6.36 13.55 -6.31
CA PRO A 67 -7.28 12.55 -5.76
C PRO A 67 -7.52 11.35 -6.69
N ASP A 68 -7.17 11.47 -7.97
CA ASP A 68 -7.34 10.45 -9.01
C ASP A 68 -6.23 9.38 -9.02
N LEU A 69 -5.13 9.61 -8.30
CA LEU A 69 -4.04 8.65 -8.19
C LEU A 69 -4.44 7.43 -7.36
N ARG A 70 -3.69 6.35 -7.57
CA ARG A 70 -3.79 5.11 -6.81
C ARG A 70 -2.39 4.63 -6.47
N ILE A 71 -2.26 3.96 -5.34
CA ILE A 71 -1.01 3.31 -4.93
C ILE A 71 -1.30 1.82 -4.89
N GLU A 72 -0.62 1.07 -5.75
CA GLU A 72 -0.72 -0.38 -5.77
C GLU A 72 0.51 -0.98 -5.12
N PHE A 73 0.28 -1.82 -4.11
CA PHE A 73 1.28 -2.58 -3.40
C PHE A 73 1.21 -4.04 -3.84
N THR A 74 2.33 -4.57 -4.35
CA THR A 74 2.50 -6.00 -4.60
C THR A 74 3.44 -6.59 -3.55
N ILE A 75 3.02 -7.71 -2.95
CA ILE A 75 3.73 -8.37 -1.85
C ILE A 75 4.09 -9.78 -2.29
N GLU A 76 5.38 -10.06 -2.36
CA GLU A 76 5.94 -11.36 -2.75
C GLU A 76 6.72 -11.98 -1.59
N THR A 77 6.81 -13.31 -1.57
CA THR A 77 7.71 -14.00 -0.63
C THR A 77 9.16 -13.74 -0.98
N ASN A 78 10.00 -13.42 0.00
CA ASN A 78 11.44 -13.27 -0.19
C ASN A 78 12.22 -13.93 0.97
N GLY A 79 12.56 -15.20 0.80
CA GLY A 79 13.15 -16.00 1.87
C GLY A 79 12.22 -16.11 3.08
N SER A 80 12.70 -15.74 4.26
CA SER A 80 11.88 -15.66 5.48
C SER A 80 11.04 -14.38 5.60
N GLY A 81 11.26 -13.40 4.71
CA GLY A 81 10.56 -12.12 4.69
C GLY A 81 9.70 -11.94 3.44
N SER A 82 9.52 -10.69 3.03
CA SER A 82 8.76 -10.32 1.84
C SER A 82 9.45 -9.26 1.00
N ALA A 83 9.10 -9.19 -0.27
CA ALA A 83 9.43 -8.07 -1.14
C ALA A 83 8.15 -7.27 -1.37
N LEU A 84 8.20 -5.96 -1.12
CA LEU A 84 7.12 -5.02 -1.38
C LEU A 84 7.51 -4.16 -2.57
N THR A 85 6.65 -4.08 -3.57
CA THR A 85 6.81 -3.21 -4.76
C THR A 85 5.60 -2.33 -4.98
#